data_AF-A0A3B0PLY1-F1
#
_entry.id   AF-A0A3B0PLY1-F1
#
_cell.length_a   1.000
_cell.length_b   1.000
_cell.length_c   1.000
_cell.angle_alpha   90.00
_cell.angle_beta   90.00
_cell.angle_gamma   90.00
#
_symmetry.space_group_name_H-M   'P 1'
#
loop_
_entity.id
_entity.type
_entity.pdbx_description
1 polymer ?
#
loop_
_entity_poly.entity_id
_entity_poly.type
_entity_poly.pdbx_seq_one_letter_code
_entity_poly.pdbx_strand_id
1 'polypeptide(L)'
;MHEKDLTFLNYNRSGVPLIEIVSSPVLHSAKEAVAYVEAIRQTVLALDISDAKMNEGSLRVDVNISTRKKGTKDLNTRIEIKNLNSISNIEKAIKYEFDYQVDCYEKNQEFEQSTKRFDESKNITILMRSKSDAIDYKYFPDPNIPYIKLNDELINSIEIEELPYEKEKRYLDKGLNSVQISQLINNLEYANFLDHLHTTDFKKTANIFFSEIVSYLNQNNFSNQKIPFDVNQISELMQW
;
A
#
# COMPACT_ATOMS: atom_id res chain seq x y z
N MET A 1 20.89 8.01 -14.57
CA MET A 1 20.55 7.76 -16.00
C MET A 1 21.78 7.16 -16.65
N HIS A 2 21.64 6.08 -17.42
CA HIS A 2 22.77 5.45 -18.09
C HIS A 2 22.71 5.80 -19.57
N GLU A 3 23.83 6.29 -20.11
CA GLU A 3 23.98 6.54 -21.54
C GLU A 3 25.36 6.03 -21.96
N LYS A 4 25.37 5.02 -22.85
CA LYS A 4 26.58 4.27 -23.22
C LYS A 4 27.27 3.74 -21.95
N ASP A 5 28.55 4.07 -21.78
CA ASP A 5 29.37 3.67 -20.63
C ASP A 5 29.39 4.73 -19.51
N LEU A 6 28.52 5.74 -19.58
CA LEU A 6 28.45 6.81 -18.58
C LEU A 6 27.20 6.67 -17.70
N THR A 7 27.36 7.04 -16.44
CA THR A 7 26.25 7.15 -15.48
C THR A 7 26.11 8.59 -15.03
N PHE A 8 24.97 9.21 -15.38
CA PHE A 8 24.61 10.57 -14.96
C PHE A 8 23.87 10.51 -13.63
N LEU A 9 24.36 11.31 -12.68
CA LEU A 9 23.80 11.43 -11.33
C LEU A 9 22.91 12.68 -11.26
N ASN A 10 21.65 12.48 -10.85
CA ASN A 10 20.71 13.55 -10.57
C ASN A 10 20.31 13.48 -9.09
N TYR A 11 20.60 14.52 -8.33
CA TYR A 11 20.39 14.59 -6.89
C TYR A 11 19.05 15.22 -6.49
N ASN A 12 18.14 15.53 -7.42
CA ASN A 12 16.87 16.19 -7.10
C ASN A 12 15.98 15.43 -6.11
N ARG A 13 16.15 14.11 -5.97
CA ARG A 13 15.45 13.28 -4.97
C ARG A 13 16.26 13.02 -3.69
N SER A 14 17.49 13.52 -3.60
CA SER A 14 18.36 13.33 -2.44
C SER A 14 17.83 14.14 -1.26
N GLY A 15 17.68 13.50 -0.11
CA GLY A 15 17.17 14.16 1.11
C GLY A 15 15.66 14.32 1.18
N VAL A 16 14.89 13.80 0.22
CA VAL A 16 13.43 13.72 0.35
C VAL A 16 13.08 12.86 1.57
N PRO A 17 12.21 13.33 2.49
CA PRO A 17 11.82 12.56 3.68
C PRO A 17 11.20 11.21 3.30
N LEU A 18 11.55 10.17 4.05
CA LEU A 18 11.02 8.82 3.88
C LEU A 18 10.65 8.24 5.24
N ILE A 19 9.59 7.44 5.26
CA ILE A 19 9.21 6.59 6.39
C ILE A 19 9.44 5.15 5.97
N GLU A 20 10.26 4.42 6.70
CA GLU A 20 10.48 2.99 6.48
C GLU A 20 9.58 2.18 7.43
N ILE A 21 8.70 1.36 6.85
CA ILE A 21 7.78 0.50 7.60
C ILE A 21 8.19 -0.95 7.35
N VAL A 22 8.72 -1.60 8.39
CA VAL A 22 9.16 -3.00 8.34
C VAL A 22 8.16 -3.88 9.08
N SER A 23 7.54 -4.82 8.37
CA SER A 23 6.64 -5.80 8.99
C SER A 23 7.42 -6.94 9.64
N SER A 24 6.84 -7.52 10.68
CA SER A 24 7.25 -8.85 11.15
C SER A 24 6.83 -9.93 10.13
N PRO A 25 7.46 -11.12 10.11
CA PRO A 25 7.16 -12.20 9.16
C PRO A 25 5.86 -12.95 9.52
N VAL A 26 4.74 -12.23 9.57
CA VAL A 26 3.40 -12.71 9.98
C VAL A 26 2.43 -12.84 8.80
N LEU A 27 2.87 -12.49 7.59
CA LEU A 27 2.11 -12.62 6.36
C LEU A 27 2.38 -14.01 5.76
N HIS A 28 1.33 -14.78 5.51
CA HIS A 28 1.39 -16.19 5.12
C HIS A 28 0.84 -16.47 3.73
N SER A 29 0.34 -15.45 3.03
CA SER A 29 -0.08 -15.58 1.64
C SER A 29 0.20 -14.31 0.82
N ALA A 30 0.24 -14.45 -0.50
CA ALA A 30 0.36 -13.32 -1.42
C ALA A 30 -0.79 -12.32 -1.25
N LYS A 31 -2.01 -12.82 -1.00
CA LYS A 31 -3.20 -12.00 -0.74
C LYS A 31 -3.09 -11.19 0.54
N GLU A 32 -2.59 -11.78 1.62
CA GLU A 32 -2.32 -11.06 2.86
C GLU A 32 -1.26 -9.97 2.67
N ALA A 33 -0.20 -10.24 1.90
CA ALA A 33 0.82 -9.24 1.60
C ALA A 33 0.28 -8.07 0.77
N VAL A 34 -0.57 -8.34 -0.22
CA VAL A 34 -1.28 -7.32 -0.98
C VAL A 34 -2.19 -6.50 -0.08
N ALA A 35 -3.04 -7.15 0.72
CA ALA A 35 -3.96 -6.49 1.63
C ALA A 35 -3.23 -5.61 2.65
N TYR A 36 -2.07 -6.06 3.16
CA TYR A 36 -1.22 -5.28 4.05
C TYR A 36 -0.69 -4.00 3.38
N VAL A 37 -0.16 -4.12 2.16
CA VAL A 37 0.34 -2.96 1.40
C VAL A 37 -0.80 -2.00 1.04
N GLU A 38 -1.95 -2.53 0.66
CA GLU A 38 -3.16 -1.73 0.41
C GLU A 38 -3.63 -0.98 1.65
N ALA A 39 -3.65 -1.63 2.82
CA ALA A 39 -4.04 -0.99 4.07
C ALA A 39 -3.07 0.15 4.46
N ILE A 40 -1.75 -0.06 4.30
CA ILE A 40 -0.77 1.02 4.51
C ILE A 40 -1.01 2.16 3.52
N ARG A 41 -1.18 1.84 2.23
CA ARG A 41 -1.46 2.84 1.19
C ARG A 41 -2.72 3.65 1.50
N GLN A 42 -3.82 3.00 1.85
CA GLN A 42 -5.07 3.67 2.21
C GLN A 42 -4.90 4.54 3.45
N THR A 43 -4.14 4.08 4.44
CA THR A 43 -3.89 4.83 5.69
C THR A 43 -3.12 6.11 5.42
N VAL A 44 -2.00 6.04 4.67
CA VAL A 44 -1.19 7.23 4.40
C VAL A 44 -1.90 8.23 3.47
N LEU A 45 -2.80 7.75 2.60
CA LEU A 45 -3.66 8.60 1.77
C LEU A 45 -4.75 9.27 2.61
N ALA A 46 -5.37 8.54 3.53
CA ALA A 46 -6.41 9.09 4.41
C ALA A 46 -5.86 10.15 5.36
N LEU A 47 -4.63 9.96 5.85
CA LEU A 47 -3.96 10.91 6.76
C LEU A 47 -3.18 12.02 6.03
N ASP A 48 -3.27 12.10 4.70
CA ASP A 48 -2.53 13.05 3.85
C ASP A 48 -1.00 13.08 4.11
N ILE A 49 -0.42 11.92 4.42
CA ILE A 49 1.02 11.77 4.70
C ILE A 49 1.82 11.63 3.40
N SER A 50 1.24 10.97 2.39
CA SER A 50 1.88 10.68 1.10
C SER A 50 0.83 10.41 0.02
N ASP A 51 1.13 10.76 -1.23
CA ASP A 51 0.31 10.39 -2.38
C ASP A 51 0.38 8.89 -2.71
N ALA A 52 1.35 8.16 -2.11
CA ALA A 52 1.46 6.72 -2.09
C ALA A 52 1.32 6.02 -3.45
N LYS A 53 1.88 6.65 -4.48
CA LYS A 53 1.89 6.16 -5.86
C LYS A 53 3.12 5.33 -6.13
N MET A 54 2.90 4.07 -6.49
CA MET A 54 4.01 3.15 -6.78
C MET A 54 4.74 3.49 -8.09
N ASN A 55 4.01 3.93 -9.11
CA ASN A 55 4.57 4.31 -10.43
C ASN A 55 5.41 5.59 -10.37
N GLU A 56 5.06 6.55 -9.50
CA GLU A 56 5.84 7.77 -9.24
C GLU A 56 6.94 7.52 -8.18
N GLY A 57 6.87 6.38 -7.50
CA GLY A 57 7.87 5.89 -6.57
C GLY A 57 7.85 6.61 -5.22
N SER A 58 6.70 7.13 -4.82
CA SER A 58 6.40 7.65 -3.47
C SER A 58 5.89 6.57 -2.51
N LEU A 59 5.46 5.42 -3.04
CA LEU A 59 5.35 4.16 -2.30
C LEU A 59 6.28 3.13 -2.93
N ARG A 60 7.11 2.48 -2.12
CA ARG A 60 8.02 1.41 -2.56
C ARG A 60 7.87 0.21 -1.65
N VAL A 61 7.92 -0.98 -2.23
CA VAL A 61 7.79 -2.24 -1.50
C VAL A 61 8.86 -3.20 -1.98
N ASP A 62 9.64 -3.70 -1.01
CA ASP A 62 10.51 -4.85 -1.18
C ASP A 62 9.89 -6.04 -0.43
N VAL A 63 9.81 -7.20 -1.08
CA VAL A 63 9.20 -8.40 -0.49
C VAL A 63 10.29 -9.36 -0.03
N ASN A 64 10.18 -9.83 1.22
CA ASN A 64 11.04 -10.89 1.75
C ASN A 64 10.19 -12.15 1.92
N ILE A 65 10.55 -13.22 1.22
CA ILE A 65 9.80 -14.47 1.20
C ILE A 65 10.69 -15.68 1.52
N SER A 66 10.17 -16.57 2.34
CA SER A 66 10.72 -17.90 2.63
C SER A 66 9.56 -18.88 2.77
N THR A 67 9.67 -20.08 2.22
CA THR A 67 8.68 -21.15 2.44
C THR A 67 9.12 -22.07 3.58
N ARG A 68 8.16 -22.75 4.21
CA ARG A 68 8.41 -23.79 5.23
C ARG A 68 7.30 -24.83 5.21
N LYS A 69 7.58 -26.02 5.75
CA LYS A 69 6.56 -27.07 5.90
C LYS A 69 5.48 -26.60 6.89
N LYS A 70 4.21 -26.92 6.58
CA LYS A 70 3.08 -26.55 7.45
C LYS A 70 3.28 -27.17 8.84
N GLY A 71 3.12 -26.35 9.88
CA GLY A 71 3.28 -26.77 11.28
C GLY A 71 4.70 -26.61 11.85
N THR A 72 5.71 -26.30 11.04
CA THR A 72 7.05 -25.97 11.54
C THR A 72 7.16 -24.48 11.92
N LYS A 73 8.07 -24.18 12.85
CA LYS A 73 8.35 -22.79 13.26
C LYS A 73 9.54 -22.19 12.50
N ASP A 74 10.51 -23.02 12.14
CA ASP A 74 11.73 -22.58 11.49
C ASP A 74 11.43 -21.99 10.09
N LEU A 75 12.06 -20.85 9.80
CA LEU A 75 12.02 -20.21 8.50
C LEU A 75 13.21 -20.68 7.68
N ASN A 76 12.96 -21.11 6.44
CA ASN A 76 14.03 -21.55 5.55
C ASN A 76 14.72 -20.35 4.89
N THR A 77 15.56 -20.62 3.88
CA THR A 77 16.29 -19.60 3.10
C THR A 77 15.36 -18.51 2.59
N ARG A 78 15.73 -17.26 2.89
CA ARG A 78 14.98 -16.06 2.49
C ARG A 78 15.41 -15.60 1.10
N ILE A 79 14.45 -15.15 0.29
CA ILE A 79 14.70 -14.40 -0.93
C ILE A 79 14.06 -13.03 -0.82
N GLU A 80 14.83 -12.01 -1.21
CA GLU A 80 14.37 -10.62 -1.26
C GLU A 80 14.06 -10.26 -2.71
N ILE A 81 12.84 -9.82 -2.98
CA ILE A 81 12.37 -9.38 -4.30
C ILE A 81 12.24 -7.85 -4.28
N LYS A 82 12.95 -7.20 -5.20
CA LYS A 82 12.92 -5.74 -5.39
C LYS A 82 12.22 -5.34 -6.69
N ASN A 83 12.00 -4.03 -6.85
CA ASN A 83 11.43 -3.37 -8.03
C ASN A 83 10.00 -3.82 -8.36
N LEU A 84 9.14 -3.85 -7.35
CA LEU A 84 7.71 -4.12 -7.51
C LEU A 84 6.98 -2.79 -7.74
N ASN A 85 6.65 -2.48 -9.00
CA ASN A 85 6.09 -1.16 -9.37
C ASN A 85 4.55 -1.08 -9.27
N SER A 86 3.87 -2.19 -8.95
CA SER A 86 2.42 -2.22 -8.77
C SER A 86 2.03 -3.28 -7.73
N ILE A 87 0.84 -3.11 -7.14
CA ILE A 87 0.27 -4.07 -6.19
C ILE A 87 0.08 -5.44 -6.85
N SER A 88 -0.36 -5.48 -8.11
CA SER A 88 -0.51 -6.74 -8.86
C SER A 88 0.84 -7.48 -9.02
N ASN A 89 1.94 -6.73 -9.18
CA ASN A 89 3.26 -7.33 -9.30
C ASN A 89 3.73 -7.97 -8.00
N ILE A 90 3.29 -7.46 -6.83
CA ILE A 90 3.58 -8.09 -5.52
C ILE A 90 3.01 -9.51 -5.49
N GLU A 91 1.73 -9.67 -5.84
CA GLU A 91 1.07 -10.98 -5.81
C GLU A 91 1.75 -11.98 -6.76
N LYS A 92 2.00 -11.54 -8.00
CA LYS A 92 2.64 -12.37 -9.04
C LYS A 92 4.06 -12.78 -8.65
N ALA A 93 4.85 -11.85 -8.11
CA ALA A 93 6.21 -12.12 -7.68
C ALA A 93 6.25 -13.09 -6.51
N ILE A 94 5.39 -12.91 -5.50
CA ILE A 94 5.27 -13.85 -4.37
C ILE A 94 4.89 -15.23 -4.86
N LYS A 95 3.90 -15.34 -5.75
CA LYS A 95 3.46 -16.63 -6.29
C LYS A 95 4.57 -17.34 -7.05
N TYR A 96 5.24 -16.64 -7.96
CA TYR A 96 6.35 -17.18 -8.72
C TYR A 96 7.47 -17.68 -7.80
N GLU A 97 7.84 -16.88 -6.80
CA GLU A 97 8.92 -17.23 -5.89
C GLU A 97 8.53 -18.37 -4.93
N PHE A 98 7.27 -18.41 -4.50
CA PHE A 98 6.74 -19.54 -3.73
C PHE A 98 6.87 -20.85 -4.50
N ASP A 99 6.37 -20.88 -5.75
CA ASP A 99 6.42 -22.08 -6.61
C ASP A 99 7.87 -22.52 -6.87
N TYR A 100 8.78 -21.57 -7.11
CA TYR A 100 10.21 -21.84 -7.24
C TYR A 100 10.83 -22.47 -5.99
N GLN A 101 10.60 -21.87 -4.81
CA GLN A 101 11.18 -22.39 -3.57
C GLN A 101 10.63 -23.77 -3.22
N VAL A 102 9.33 -24.01 -3.44
CA VAL A 102 8.71 -25.32 -3.23
C VAL A 102 9.33 -26.37 -4.15
N ASP A 103 9.46 -26.08 -5.45
CA ASP A 103 10.06 -26.99 -6.43
C ASP A 103 11.51 -27.35 -6.07
N CYS A 104 12.31 -26.38 -5.62
CA CYS A 104 13.66 -26.64 -5.11
C CYS A 104 13.64 -27.60 -3.92
N TYR A 105 12.79 -27.33 -2.92
CA TYR A 105 12.72 -28.20 -1.73
C TYR A 105 12.19 -29.60 -2.02
N GLU A 106 11.23 -29.76 -2.95
CA GLU A 106 10.73 -31.07 -3.37
C GLU A 106 11.79 -31.89 -4.13
N LYS A 107 12.67 -31.21 -4.88
CA LYS A 107 13.80 -31.82 -5.60
C LYS A 107 15.06 -31.99 -4.74
N ASN A 108 15.02 -31.64 -3.45
CA ASN A 108 16.19 -31.56 -2.57
C ASN A 108 17.33 -30.70 -3.16
N GLN A 109 16.97 -29.62 -3.85
CA GLN A 109 17.90 -28.62 -4.35
C GLN A 109 18.06 -27.50 -3.33
N GLU A 110 19.31 -27.14 -3.05
CA GLU A 110 19.62 -25.99 -2.21
C GLU A 110 19.73 -24.72 -3.05
N PHE A 111 19.32 -23.61 -2.46
CA PHE A 111 19.54 -22.28 -3.01
C PHE A 111 19.99 -21.35 -1.89
N GLU A 112 20.76 -20.34 -2.26
CA GLU A 112 21.31 -19.36 -1.33
C GLU A 112 20.38 -18.16 -1.17
N GLN A 113 20.57 -17.46 -0.05
CA GLN A 113 19.93 -16.17 0.16
C GLN A 113 20.35 -15.20 -0.95
N SER A 114 19.36 -14.61 -1.62
CA SER A 114 19.61 -13.76 -2.77
C SER A 114 18.65 -12.57 -2.83
N THR A 115 19.10 -11.52 -3.51
CA THR A 115 18.24 -10.43 -3.93
C THR A 115 17.91 -10.62 -5.41
N LYS A 116 16.63 -10.66 -5.74
CA LYS A 116 16.10 -10.78 -7.09
C LYS A 116 15.32 -9.51 -7.46
N ARG A 117 15.17 -9.24 -8.75
CA ARG A 117 14.20 -8.27 -9.27
C ARG A 117 13.04 -8.99 -9.92
N PHE A 118 11.85 -8.41 -9.88
CA PHE A 118 10.74 -8.90 -10.69
C PHE A 118 10.82 -8.34 -12.12
N ASP A 119 10.69 -9.22 -13.12
CA ASP A 119 10.54 -8.86 -14.54
C ASP A 119 9.06 -9.00 -14.92
N GLU A 120 8.39 -7.86 -15.02
CA GLU A 120 6.95 -7.78 -15.28
C GLU A 120 6.57 -8.34 -16.66
N SER A 121 7.46 -8.22 -17.65
CA SER A 121 7.19 -8.68 -19.02
C SER A 121 7.12 -10.21 -19.11
N LYS A 122 7.92 -10.88 -18.28
CA LYS A 122 8.02 -12.34 -18.24
C LYS A 122 7.28 -12.97 -17.06
N ASN A 123 6.84 -12.16 -16.09
CA ASN A 123 6.29 -12.59 -14.81
C ASN A 123 7.23 -13.56 -14.06
N ILE A 124 8.52 -13.25 -14.05
CA ILE A 124 9.55 -14.05 -13.36
C ILE A 124 10.40 -13.19 -12.43
N THR A 125 11.04 -13.80 -11.45
CA THR A 125 12.10 -13.16 -10.66
C THR A 125 13.48 -13.48 -11.25
N ILE A 126 14.30 -12.46 -11.46
CA ILE A 126 15.66 -12.58 -12.00
C ILE A 126 16.66 -12.28 -10.89
N LEU A 127 17.64 -13.17 -10.70
CA LEU A 127 18.74 -12.99 -9.77
C LEU A 127 19.50 -11.69 -10.09
N MET A 128 19.66 -10.82 -9.09
CA MET A 128 20.51 -9.63 -9.20
C MET A 128 21.86 -9.87 -8.54
N ARG A 129 21.83 -10.34 -7.30
CA ARG A 129 23.01 -10.63 -6.50
C ARG A 129 22.74 -11.84 -5.61
N SER A 130 23.67 -12.79 -5.59
CA SER A 130 23.81 -13.72 -4.46
C SER A 130 24.43 -12.92 -3.30
N LYS A 131 23.91 -13.10 -2.07
CA LYS A 131 24.55 -12.46 -0.91
C LYS A 131 25.86 -13.19 -0.65
N SER A 132 26.97 -12.66 -1.17
CA SER A 132 28.29 -13.17 -0.81
C SER A 132 28.79 -12.65 0.53
N ASP A 133 28.28 -11.52 1.07
CA ASP A 133 28.59 -11.04 2.42
C ASP A 133 27.50 -10.07 2.90
N ALA A 134 27.05 -10.17 4.15
CA ALA A 134 26.23 -9.12 4.74
C ALA A 134 27.07 -7.84 4.85
N ILE A 135 26.67 -6.77 4.16
CA ILE A 135 27.37 -5.49 4.25
C ILE A 135 27.24 -4.98 5.67
N ASP A 136 28.36 -4.82 6.37
CA ASP A 136 28.41 -4.13 7.64
C ASP A 136 28.19 -2.63 7.40
N TYR A 137 26.98 -2.16 7.68
CA TYR A 137 26.58 -0.76 7.54
C TYR A 137 27.21 0.16 8.58
N LYS A 138 27.92 -0.38 9.59
CA LYS A 138 28.60 0.38 10.64
C LYS A 138 27.69 1.45 11.25
N TYR A 139 26.49 1.06 11.70
CA TYR A 139 25.53 1.99 12.28
C TYR A 139 26.09 2.69 13.52
N PHE A 140 26.04 4.03 13.53
CA PHE A 140 26.29 4.86 14.70
C PHE A 140 25.37 6.10 14.67
N PRO A 141 25.06 6.74 15.81
CA PRO A 141 24.26 7.96 15.83
C PRO A 141 24.94 9.09 15.04
N ASP A 142 24.18 9.78 14.19
CA ASP A 142 24.71 10.93 13.44
C ASP A 142 25.12 12.05 14.42
N PRO A 143 26.42 12.45 14.47
CA PRO A 143 26.89 13.44 15.42
C PRO A 143 26.35 14.85 15.15
N ASN A 144 25.80 15.10 13.95
CA ASN A 144 25.26 16.40 13.57
C ASN A 144 23.78 16.55 13.92
N ILE A 145 23.10 15.45 14.27
CA ILE A 145 21.66 15.45 14.60
C ILE A 145 21.51 15.18 16.10
N PRO A 146 21.06 16.16 16.90
CA PRO A 146 20.79 15.92 18.32
C PRO A 146 19.68 14.89 18.49
N TYR A 147 19.70 14.16 19.61
CA TYR A 147 18.62 13.22 19.93
C TYR A 147 17.26 13.93 19.95
N ILE A 148 16.34 13.43 19.14
CA ILE A 148 14.97 13.95 19.06
C ILE A 148 14.17 13.29 20.19
N LYS A 149 13.72 14.09 21.16
CA LYS A 149 12.80 13.64 22.20
C LYS A 149 11.41 14.24 21.95
N LEU A 150 10.46 13.39 21.57
CA LEU A 150 9.05 13.77 21.48
C LEU A 150 8.45 13.72 22.89
N ASN A 151 7.81 14.80 23.33
CA ASN A 151 7.14 14.83 24.64
C ASN A 151 5.66 14.41 24.50
N ASP A 152 5.07 13.99 25.61
CA ASP A 152 3.68 13.51 25.62
C ASP A 152 2.70 14.61 25.22
N GLU A 153 3.00 15.88 25.52
CA GLU A 153 2.18 17.02 25.10
C GLU A 153 2.08 17.12 23.57
N LEU A 154 3.21 17.02 22.86
CA LEU A 154 3.23 17.02 21.39
C LEU A 154 2.47 15.80 20.84
N ILE A 155 2.72 14.60 21.38
CA ILE A 155 2.06 13.38 20.92
C ILE A 155 0.54 13.48 21.11
N ASN A 156 0.09 13.93 22.29
CA ASN A 156 -1.33 14.07 22.62
C ASN A 156 -2.01 15.24 21.88
N SER A 157 -1.25 16.18 21.35
CA SER A 157 -1.79 17.29 20.53
C SER A 157 -2.13 16.86 19.09
N ILE A 158 -1.64 15.70 18.64
CA ILE A 158 -1.89 15.20 17.29
C ILE A 158 -3.26 14.50 17.29
N GLU A 159 -4.22 15.10 16.62
CA GLU A 159 -5.50 14.46 16.30
C GLU A 159 -5.31 13.62 15.03
N ILE A 160 -5.65 12.33 15.12
CA ILE A 160 -5.61 11.40 13.99
C ILE A 160 -7.02 11.33 13.41
N GLU A 161 -7.15 11.64 12.12
CA GLU A 161 -8.42 11.46 11.41
C GLU A 161 -8.86 10.00 11.40
N GLU A 162 -10.16 9.77 11.18
CA GLU A 162 -10.73 8.42 11.13
C GLU A 162 -9.99 7.53 10.11
N LEU A 163 -9.42 6.43 10.61
CA LEU A 163 -8.64 5.51 9.79
C LEU A 163 -9.55 4.69 8.85
N PRO A 164 -9.04 4.19 7.71
CA PRO A 164 -9.86 3.45 6.75
C PRO A 164 -10.66 2.28 7.35
N TYR A 165 -10.07 1.52 8.28
CA TYR A 165 -10.75 0.41 8.93
C TYR A 165 -11.84 0.85 9.93
N GLU A 166 -11.67 2.02 10.56
CA GLU A 166 -12.66 2.63 11.44
C GLU A 166 -13.85 3.13 10.60
N LYS A 167 -13.54 3.78 9.48
CA LYS A 167 -14.52 4.24 8.49
C LYS A 167 -15.31 3.08 7.88
N GLU A 168 -14.65 1.96 7.55
CA GLU A 168 -15.29 0.72 7.09
C GLU A 168 -16.30 0.21 8.12
N LYS A 169 -15.88 0.11 9.39
CA LYS A 169 -16.76 -0.31 10.48
C LYS A 169 -17.95 0.64 10.64
N ARG A 170 -17.71 1.96 10.61
CA ARG A 170 -18.78 2.97 10.68
C ARG A 170 -19.79 2.82 9.54
N TYR A 171 -19.35 2.58 8.31
CA TYR A 171 -20.25 2.37 7.19
C TYR A 171 -21.06 1.08 7.30
N LEU A 172 -20.44 0.01 7.80
CA LEU A 172 -21.14 -1.24 8.08
C LEU A 172 -22.25 -1.02 9.13
N ASP A 173 -21.94 -0.31 10.22
CA ASP A 173 -22.90 0.04 11.27
C ASP A 173 -24.04 0.93 10.74
N LYS A 174 -23.75 1.78 9.73
CA LYS A 174 -24.75 2.58 9.00
C LYS A 174 -25.54 1.77 7.95
N GLY A 175 -25.29 0.47 7.82
CA GLY A 175 -26.09 -0.46 7.02
C GLY A 175 -25.77 -0.48 5.53
N LEU A 176 -24.58 -0.02 5.13
CA LEU A 176 -24.06 -0.15 3.76
C LEU A 176 -23.60 -1.59 3.50
N ASN A 177 -23.65 -2.01 2.24
CA ASN A 177 -23.13 -3.32 1.84
C ASN A 177 -21.62 -3.28 1.56
N SER A 178 -20.98 -4.45 1.52
CA SER A 178 -19.53 -4.57 1.31
C SER A 178 -19.02 -3.96 0.01
N VAL A 179 -19.83 -3.98 -1.06
CA VAL A 179 -19.47 -3.39 -2.36
C VAL A 179 -19.42 -1.87 -2.27
N GLN A 180 -20.45 -1.26 -1.66
CA GLN A 180 -20.49 0.18 -1.41
C GLN A 180 -19.32 0.62 -0.53
N ILE A 181 -19.08 -0.10 0.56
CA ILE A 181 -17.98 0.19 1.50
C ILE A 181 -16.65 0.12 0.77
N SER A 182 -16.40 -0.95 0.01
CA SER A 182 -15.16 -1.10 -0.76
C SER A 182 -14.95 0.06 -1.76
N GLN A 183 -16.01 0.55 -2.39
CA GLN A 183 -15.91 1.71 -3.29
C GLN A 183 -15.57 3.01 -2.55
N LEU A 184 -16.13 3.24 -1.35
CA LEU A 184 -15.81 4.43 -0.54
C LEU A 184 -14.38 4.37 0.00
N ILE A 185 -13.95 3.23 0.56
CA ILE A 185 -12.62 3.09 1.15
C ILE A 185 -11.51 3.21 0.08
N ASN A 186 -11.79 2.75 -1.14
CA ASN A 186 -10.84 2.87 -2.25
C ASN A 186 -10.87 4.23 -2.95
N ASN A 187 -11.86 5.07 -2.68
CA ASN A 187 -11.99 6.41 -3.26
C ASN A 187 -12.31 7.43 -2.17
N LEU A 188 -11.25 8.04 -1.64
CA LEU A 188 -11.31 9.07 -0.59
C LEU A 188 -12.23 10.24 -0.95
N GLU A 189 -12.26 10.66 -2.21
CA GLU A 189 -13.16 11.73 -2.66
C GLU A 189 -14.62 11.31 -2.51
N TYR A 190 -14.97 10.07 -2.86
CA TYR A 190 -16.32 9.54 -2.68
C TYR A 190 -16.70 9.43 -1.21
N ALA A 191 -15.79 8.89 -0.39
CA ALA A 191 -15.98 8.79 1.06
C ALA A 191 -16.21 10.16 1.69
N ASN A 192 -15.34 11.12 1.38
CA ASN A 192 -15.43 12.47 1.91
C ASN A 192 -16.70 13.16 1.44
N PHE A 193 -17.05 13.08 0.15
CA PHE A 193 -18.27 13.69 -0.36
C PHE A 193 -19.52 13.14 0.32
N LEU A 194 -19.64 11.81 0.43
CA LEU A 194 -20.77 11.17 1.11
C LEU A 194 -20.83 11.51 2.59
N ASP A 195 -19.69 11.57 3.28
CA ASP A 195 -19.61 11.91 4.70
C ASP A 195 -20.02 13.35 5.00
N HIS A 196 -19.84 14.28 4.05
CA HIS A 196 -20.24 15.68 4.19
C HIS A 196 -21.70 15.96 3.78
N LEU A 197 -22.42 15.00 3.19
CA LEU A 197 -23.83 15.20 2.86
C LEU A 197 -24.69 15.29 4.12
N HIS A 198 -25.54 16.31 4.20
CA HIS A 198 -26.47 16.48 5.31
C HIS A 198 -27.68 15.57 5.14
N THR A 199 -27.77 14.52 5.97
CA THR A 199 -28.83 13.51 5.84
C THR A 199 -29.39 13.03 7.18
N THR A 200 -30.69 12.73 7.19
CA THR A 200 -31.39 12.06 8.29
C THR A 200 -31.39 10.52 8.14
N ASP A 201 -31.18 10.01 6.92
CA ASP A 201 -31.09 8.58 6.61
C ASP A 201 -29.88 8.32 5.72
N PHE A 202 -28.75 7.99 6.37
CA PHE A 202 -27.49 7.78 5.69
C PHE A 202 -27.54 6.64 4.67
N LYS A 203 -28.30 5.57 4.93
CA LYS A 203 -28.38 4.43 4.04
C LYS A 203 -29.13 4.79 2.76
N LYS A 204 -30.25 5.51 2.87
CA LYS A 204 -30.99 6.01 1.71
C LYS A 204 -30.12 6.96 0.89
N THR A 205 -29.44 7.91 1.54
CA THR A 205 -28.52 8.85 0.88
C THR A 205 -27.39 8.13 0.15
N ALA A 206 -26.75 7.14 0.78
CA ALA A 206 -25.71 6.34 0.13
C ALA A 206 -26.23 5.61 -1.11
N ASN A 207 -27.44 5.03 -1.05
CA ASN A 207 -28.02 4.36 -2.21
C ASN A 207 -28.24 5.32 -3.39
N ILE A 208 -28.76 6.53 -3.14
CA ILE A 208 -28.95 7.56 -4.18
C ILE A 208 -27.60 8.05 -4.71
N PHE A 209 -26.63 8.28 -3.82
CA PHE A 209 -25.27 8.65 -4.21
C PHE A 209 -24.68 7.64 -5.20
N PHE A 210 -24.81 6.34 -4.92
CA PHE A 210 -24.30 5.31 -5.84
C PHE A 210 -25.13 5.18 -7.12
N SER A 211 -26.47 5.25 -7.04
CA SER A 211 -27.33 5.05 -8.20
C SER A 211 -27.28 6.22 -9.18
N GLU A 212 -27.24 7.45 -8.69
CA GLU A 212 -27.30 8.67 -9.51
C GLU A 212 -25.92 9.29 -9.72
N ILE A 213 -25.25 9.66 -8.63
CA ILE A 213 -24.01 10.47 -8.69
C ILE A 213 -22.86 9.63 -9.23
N VAL A 214 -22.55 8.50 -8.60
CA VAL A 214 -21.46 7.63 -9.04
C VAL A 214 -21.70 7.11 -10.46
N SER A 215 -22.95 6.74 -10.79
CA SER A 215 -23.32 6.37 -12.16
C SER A 215 -23.06 7.49 -13.17
N TYR A 216 -23.46 8.73 -12.86
CA TYR A 216 -23.21 9.89 -13.71
C TYR A 216 -21.71 10.15 -13.88
N LEU A 217 -20.92 10.10 -12.80
CA LEU A 217 -19.47 10.30 -12.86
C LEU A 217 -18.81 9.24 -13.72
N ASN A 218 -19.22 7.97 -13.59
CA ASN A 218 -18.72 6.87 -14.41
C ASN A 218 -19.06 7.05 -15.90
N GLN A 219 -20.29 7.46 -16.23
CA GLN A 219 -20.71 7.70 -17.62
C GLN A 219 -19.93 8.84 -18.28
N ASN A 220 -19.50 9.83 -17.50
CA ASN A 220 -18.80 11.01 -17.98
C ASN A 220 -17.27 10.98 -17.73
N ASN A 221 -16.71 9.83 -17.30
CA ASN A 221 -15.28 9.64 -17.01
C ASN A 221 -14.72 10.57 -15.91
N PHE A 222 -15.53 10.95 -14.92
CA PHE A 222 -15.14 11.78 -13.78
C PHE A 222 -14.78 10.98 -12.52
N SER A 223 -14.77 9.64 -12.57
CA SER A 223 -14.67 8.78 -11.37
C SER A 223 -13.41 8.95 -10.51
N ASN A 224 -12.33 9.48 -11.10
CA ASN A 224 -11.05 9.73 -10.45
C ASN A 224 -10.73 11.23 -10.32
N GLN A 225 -11.73 12.08 -10.50
CA GLN A 225 -11.60 13.54 -10.38
C GLN A 225 -12.34 14.03 -9.14
N LYS A 226 -12.04 15.28 -8.76
CA LYS A 226 -12.82 15.98 -7.74
C LYS A 226 -14.28 16.00 -8.16
N ILE A 227 -15.19 15.68 -7.24
CA ILE A 227 -16.62 15.67 -7.55
C ILE A 227 -17.04 17.12 -7.87
N PRO A 228 -17.60 17.39 -9.06
CA PRO A 228 -17.87 18.75 -9.52
C PRO A 228 -19.16 19.34 -8.93
N PHE A 229 -19.79 18.65 -7.99
CA PHE A 229 -21.06 19.04 -7.38
C PHE A 229 -20.83 19.71 -6.03
N ASP A 230 -21.66 20.70 -5.72
CA ASP A 230 -21.67 21.31 -4.40
C ASP A 230 -22.41 20.41 -3.40
N VAL A 231 -21.80 20.18 -2.24
CA VAL A 231 -22.33 19.29 -1.20
C VAL A 231 -23.67 19.80 -0.66
N ASN A 232 -23.84 21.11 -0.50
CA ASN A 232 -25.09 21.67 0.06
C ASN A 232 -26.24 21.53 -0.94
N GLN A 233 -25.99 21.84 -2.22
CA GLN A 233 -26.98 21.70 -3.28
C GLN A 233 -27.46 20.25 -3.42
N ILE A 234 -26.54 19.28 -3.38
CA ILE A 234 -26.90 17.86 -3.43
C ILE A 234 -27.65 17.43 -2.17
N SER A 235 -27.23 17.90 -1.00
CA SER A 235 -27.91 17.60 0.26
C SER A 235 -29.37 18.06 0.24
N GLU A 236 -29.64 19.27 -0.25
CA GLU A 236 -31.00 19.79 -0.41
C GLU A 236 -31.83 18.93 -1.38
N LEU A 237 -31.23 18.53 -2.51
CA LEU A 237 -31.91 17.72 -3.51
C LEU A 237 -32.25 16.30 -3.02
N MET A 238 -31.43 15.73 -2.14
CA MET A 238 -31.64 14.40 -1.58
C MET A 238 -32.62 14.35 -0.39
N GLN A 239 -33.01 15.51 0.15
CA GLN A 239 -34.00 15.61 1.23
C GLN A 239 -35.46 15.58 0.74
N TRP A 240 -35.67 15.76 -0.56
CA TRP A 240 -36.97 15.57 -1.22
C TRP A 240 -37.22 14.09 -1.57
#